data_AF-A0A382Q2X5-F1
#
_entry.id   AF-A0A382Q2X5-F1
#
_cell.length_a   1.000
_cell.length_b   1.000
_cell.length_c   1.000
_cell.angle_alpha   90.00
_cell.angle_beta   90.00
_cell.angle_gamma   90.00
#
_symmetry.space_group_name_H-M   'P 1'
#
loop_
_entity.id
_entity.type
_entity.pdbx_description
1 polymer ?
#
loop_
_entity_poly.entity_id
_entity_poly.type
_entity_poly.pdbx_seq_one_letter_code
_entity_poly.pdbx_strand_id
1 'polypeptide(L)'
;MIEQKPDVLFHNFNSIGNKNYLLYVCKLVEKGFKQKIQPIYIQTNNQQQAEQLDKLLWTFKQDSFIPHTIVGSSDMDATPVQIGWNENQFHPAAAIVNLSEEIPISYLESKKIHE
;
A
#
# COMPACT_ATOMS: atom_id res chain seq x y z
N MET A 1 -7.01 -26.08 -10.22
CA MET A 1 -6.29 -24.80 -10.13
C MET A 1 -5.54 -24.82 -8.81
N ILE A 2 -4.23 -24.59 -8.80
CA ILE A 2 -3.44 -24.60 -7.56
C ILE A 2 -3.62 -23.21 -6.96
N GLU A 3 -4.28 -23.08 -5.81
CA GLU A 3 -4.27 -21.85 -5.02
C GLU A 3 -2.82 -21.58 -4.61
N GLN A 4 -2.18 -20.60 -5.27
CA GLN A 4 -0.86 -20.14 -4.87
C GLN A 4 -1.06 -19.14 -3.74
N LYS A 5 -0.76 -19.57 -2.51
CA LYS A 5 -0.82 -18.69 -1.33
C LYS A 5 0.18 -17.53 -1.49
N PRO A 6 -0.18 -16.32 -1.07
CA PRO A 6 0.73 -15.17 -1.11
C PRO A 6 1.95 -15.39 -0.20
N ASP A 7 3.09 -14.84 -0.60
CA ASP A 7 4.26 -14.68 0.28
C ASP A 7 4.01 -13.51 1.25
N VAL A 8 3.96 -13.79 2.55
CA VAL A 8 3.63 -12.80 3.59
C VAL A 8 4.88 -12.43 4.38
N LEU A 9 5.24 -11.14 4.38
CA LEU A 9 6.38 -10.59 5.10
C LEU A 9 5.93 -9.65 6.21
N PHE A 10 6.20 -10.02 7.46
CA PHE A 10 5.89 -9.22 8.63
C PHE A 10 7.01 -8.20 8.96
N HIS A 11 6.64 -6.94 9.20
CA HIS A 11 7.49 -5.81 9.53
C HIS A 11 7.17 -5.37 10.96
N ASN A 12 8.11 -5.59 11.89
CA ASN A 12 7.88 -5.25 13.30
C ASN A 12 8.31 -3.80 13.62
N PHE A 13 7.39 -3.01 14.16
CA PHE A 13 7.58 -1.59 14.51
C PHE A 13 7.59 -1.30 16.02
N ASN A 14 7.92 -2.28 16.86
CA ASN A 14 7.82 -2.31 18.33
C ASN A 14 8.37 -1.11 19.15
N SER A 15 8.88 -0.03 18.55
CA SER A 15 9.38 1.13 19.29
C SER A 15 9.21 2.48 18.56
N ILE A 16 8.44 2.57 17.47
CA ILE A 16 8.45 3.79 16.64
C ILE A 16 7.11 4.52 16.67
N GLY A 17 7.10 5.79 17.10
CA GLY A 17 5.90 6.63 17.09
C GLY A 17 5.29 6.71 15.67
N ASN A 18 3.97 6.92 15.58
CA ASN A 18 3.17 6.84 14.34
C ASN A 18 3.80 7.50 13.09
N LYS A 19 4.52 8.62 13.26
CA LYS A 19 5.20 9.30 12.15
C LYS A 19 6.33 8.46 11.52
N ASN A 20 7.07 7.71 12.32
CA ASN A 20 8.18 6.90 11.84
C ASN A 20 7.71 5.60 11.16
N TYR A 21 6.56 5.08 11.57
CA TYR A 21 5.89 3.96 10.90
C TYR A 21 5.49 4.34 9.46
N LEU A 22 4.76 5.44 9.27
CA LEU A 22 4.35 5.86 7.93
C LEU A 22 5.53 6.24 7.03
N LEU A 23 6.61 6.80 7.58
CA LEU A 23 7.85 7.02 6.84
C LEU A 23 8.50 5.72 6.36
N TYR A 24 8.41 4.65 7.15
CA TYR A 24 8.86 3.33 6.72
C TYR A 24 8.01 2.80 5.57
N VAL A 25 6.68 2.91 5.69
CA VAL A 25 5.75 2.54 4.61
C VAL A 25 6.11 3.26 3.30
N CYS A 26 6.37 4.57 3.34
CA CYS A 26 6.80 5.31 2.16
C CYS A 26 8.09 4.74 1.53
N LYS A 27 9.09 4.38 2.34
CA LYS A 27 10.33 3.75 1.85
C LYS A 27 10.09 2.36 1.27
N LEU A 28 9.20 1.59 1.87
CA LEU A 28 8.84 0.26 1.40
C LEU A 28 8.15 0.35 0.02
N VAL A 29 7.20 1.29 -0.12
CA VAL A 29 6.50 1.56 -1.38
C VAL A 29 7.46 2.10 -2.44
N GLU A 30 8.35 3.04 -2.11
CA GLU A 30 9.39 3.55 -3.02
C GLU A 30 10.25 2.39 -3.57
N LYS A 31 10.64 1.46 -2.69
CA LYS A 31 11.42 0.27 -3.07
C LYS A 31 10.64 -0.62 -4.03
N GLY A 32 9.38 -0.93 -3.74
CA GLY A 32 8.53 -1.76 -4.60
C GLY A 32 8.30 -1.12 -5.98
N PHE A 33 7.97 0.18 -5.99
CA PHE A 33 7.76 0.95 -7.21
C PHE A 33 9.02 0.97 -8.11
N LYS A 34 10.20 1.20 -7.52
CA LYS A 34 11.48 1.14 -8.27
C LYS A 34 11.78 -0.24 -8.83
N GLN A 35 11.30 -1.30 -8.18
CA GLN A 35 11.40 -2.68 -8.65
C GLN A 35 10.33 -3.05 -9.69
N LYS A 36 9.50 -2.09 -10.14
CA LYS A 36 8.39 -2.30 -11.08
C LYS A 36 7.34 -3.30 -10.58
N ILE A 37 7.21 -3.42 -9.26
CA ILE A 37 6.07 -4.08 -8.63
C ILE A 37 4.91 -3.09 -8.73
N GLN A 38 3.92 -3.39 -9.56
CA GLN A 38 2.75 -2.54 -9.77
C GLN A 38 1.56 -3.37 -10.27
N PRO A 39 0.31 -3.03 -9.88
CA PRO A 39 0.01 -2.01 -8.88
C PRO A 39 0.36 -2.48 -7.46
N ILE A 40 0.84 -1.56 -6.62
CA ILE A 40 0.98 -1.75 -5.17
C ILE A 40 -0.28 -1.18 -4.53
N TYR A 41 -1.01 -2.02 -3.81
CA TYR A 41 -2.16 -1.57 -3.05
C TYR A 41 -1.79 -1.40 -1.58
N ILE A 42 -2.10 -0.23 -1.02
CA ILE A 42 -1.89 0.07 0.39
C ILE A 42 -3.25 0.10 1.08
N GLN A 43 -3.53 -0.92 1.88
CA GLN A 43 -4.72 -0.98 2.72
C GLN A 43 -4.43 -0.20 4.00
N THR A 44 -5.24 0.81 4.28
CA THR A 44 -5.16 1.65 5.48
C THR A 44 -6.35 1.40 6.39
N ASN A 45 -6.22 1.72 7.68
CA ASN A 45 -7.28 1.51 8.67
C ASN A 45 -8.49 2.43 8.48
N ASN A 46 -8.28 3.63 7.91
CA ASN A 46 -9.34 4.62 7.70
C ASN A 46 -8.89 5.71 6.72
N GLN A 47 -9.85 6.53 6.29
CA GLN A 47 -9.64 7.65 5.38
C GLN A 47 -8.56 8.63 5.87
N GLN A 48 -8.51 8.93 7.18
CA GLN A 48 -7.52 9.87 7.72
C GLN A 48 -6.09 9.36 7.51
N GLN A 49 -5.86 8.05 7.72
CA GLN A 49 -4.56 7.43 7.47
C GLN A 49 -4.22 7.42 5.97
N ALA A 50 -5.21 7.16 5.09
CA ALA A 50 -5.03 7.22 3.63
C ALA A 50 -4.58 8.62 3.16
N GLU A 51 -5.28 9.67 3.58
CA GLU A 51 -4.96 11.06 3.23
C GLU A 51 -3.60 11.51 3.80
N GLN A 52 -3.25 11.02 4.99
CA GLN A 52 -1.93 11.28 5.56
C GLN A 52 -0.83 10.62 4.71
N LEU A 53 -1.05 9.40 4.26
CA LEU A 53 -0.09 8.66 3.46
C LEU A 53 0.07 9.23 2.05
N ASP A 54 -1.03 9.65 1.42
CA ASP A 54 -1.04 10.35 0.13
C ASP A 54 -0.12 11.60 0.17
N LYS A 55 -0.35 12.49 1.14
CA LYS A 55 0.51 13.67 1.35
C LYS A 55 1.97 13.29 1.63
N LEU A 56 2.18 12.22 2.42
CA LEU A 56 3.52 11.82 2.82
C LEU A 56 4.30 11.21 1.65
N LEU A 57 3.68 10.42 0.78
CA LEU A 57 4.32 9.83 -0.40
C LEU A 57 4.86 10.90 -1.37
N TRP A 58 4.21 12.06 -1.43
CA TRP A 58 4.73 13.23 -2.18
C TRP A 58 5.89 13.96 -1.50
N THR A 59 5.98 13.92 -0.16
CA THR A 59 6.82 14.86 0.60
C THR A 59 7.91 14.22 1.45
N PHE A 60 7.90 12.89 1.66
CA PHE A 60 8.83 12.22 2.58
C PHE A 60 10.30 12.30 2.16
N LYS A 61 10.56 12.58 0.89
CA LYS A 61 11.90 12.73 0.32
C LYS A 61 11.84 13.63 -0.91
N GLN A 62 12.75 14.61 -0.99
CA GLN A 62 12.77 15.66 -2.00
C GLN A 62 12.78 15.14 -3.45
N ASP A 63 13.43 14.01 -3.71
CA ASP A 63 13.51 13.39 -5.04
C ASP A 63 12.61 12.16 -5.21
N SER A 64 11.60 12.01 -4.35
CA SER A 64 10.63 10.93 -4.48
C SER A 64 9.47 11.35 -5.36
N PHE A 65 9.34 10.71 -6.53
CA PHE A 65 8.16 10.82 -7.39
C PHE A 65 7.52 9.44 -7.52
N ILE A 66 6.54 9.17 -6.67
CA ILE A 66 5.77 7.92 -6.67
C ILE A 66 4.37 8.29 -7.15
N PRO A 67 3.97 7.98 -8.40
CA PRO A 67 2.62 8.25 -8.85
C PRO A 67 1.63 7.37 -8.07
N HIS A 68 0.74 8.00 -7.31
CA HIS A 68 -0.24 7.33 -6.48
C HIS A 68 -1.59 8.03 -6.52
N THR A 69 -2.64 7.29 -6.16
CA THR A 69 -3.99 7.83 -5.98
C THR A 69 -4.67 7.17 -4.79
N ILE A 70 -5.62 7.89 -4.20
CA ILE A 70 -6.64 7.31 -3.34
C ILE A 70 -7.71 6.67 -4.25
N VAL A 71 -8.05 5.41 -4.02
CA VAL A 71 -9.04 4.70 -4.85
C VAL A 71 -10.43 5.32 -4.69
N GLY A 72 -11.17 5.41 -5.80
CA GLY A 72 -12.50 6.04 -5.85
C GLY A 72 -12.50 7.57 -5.87
N SER A 73 -11.34 8.24 -5.87
CA SER A 73 -11.25 9.70 -5.96
C SER A 73 -11.27 10.25 -7.40
N SER A 74 -11.07 9.41 -8.42
CA SER A 74 -11.12 9.76 -9.85
C SER A 74 -11.12 8.49 -10.72
N ASP A 75 -11.40 8.60 -12.02
CA ASP A 75 -11.28 7.52 -13.03
C ASP A 75 -9.82 7.01 -13.24
N MET A 76 -8.89 7.36 -12.34
CA MET A 76 -7.47 6.98 -12.38
C MET A 76 -7.19 5.68 -11.64
N ASP A 77 -7.96 4.62 -11.91
CA ASP A 77 -7.71 3.26 -11.38
C ASP A 77 -6.43 2.59 -11.94
N ALA A 78 -5.50 3.38 -12.51
CA ALA A 78 -4.31 2.90 -13.22
C ALA A 78 -2.98 3.43 -12.64
N THR A 79 -2.97 4.07 -11.47
CA THR A 79 -1.68 4.48 -10.87
C THR A 79 -0.88 3.28 -10.35
N PRO A 80 0.46 3.30 -10.46
CA PRO A 80 1.32 2.23 -9.96
C PRO A 80 1.18 1.96 -8.45
N VAL A 81 0.75 2.95 -7.67
CA VAL A 81 0.44 2.81 -6.25
C VAL A 81 -0.99 3.29 -6.00
N GLN A 82 -1.74 2.54 -5.22
CA GLN A 82 -3.14 2.80 -4.89
C GLN A 82 -3.31 2.74 -3.38
N ILE A 83 -4.09 3.67 -2.81
CA ILE A 83 -4.33 3.77 -1.37
C ILE A 83 -5.83 3.62 -1.14
N GLY A 84 -6.22 2.71 -0.24
CA GLY A 84 -7.61 2.49 0.11
C GLY A 84 -7.79 2.19 1.61
N TRP A 85 -9.04 2.19 2.06
CA TRP A 85 -9.42 1.83 3.43
C TRP A 85 -10.72 1.04 3.53
N ASN A 86 -11.52 1.00 2.46
CA ASN A 86 -12.78 0.26 2.42
C ASN A 86 -12.58 -1.07 1.68
N GLU A 87 -13.25 -2.12 2.15
CA GLU A 87 -13.16 -3.48 1.58
C GLU A 87 -13.63 -3.60 0.11
N ASN A 88 -14.34 -2.59 -0.40
CA ASN A 88 -15.04 -2.64 -1.70
C ASN A 88 -14.30 -1.98 -2.87
N GLN A 89 -13.04 -1.61 -2.71
CA GLN A 89 -12.24 -0.99 -3.77
C GLN A 89 -11.25 -2.01 -4.34
N PHE A 90 -11.79 -2.97 -5.09
CA PHE A 90 -11.10 -4.16 -5.57
C PHE A 90 -10.39 -3.91 -6.91
N HIS A 91 -9.06 -3.95 -6.90
CA HIS A 91 -8.23 -4.16 -8.10
C HIS A 91 -7.16 -5.22 -7.83
N PRO A 92 -6.86 -6.12 -8.79
CA PRO A 92 -5.76 -7.07 -8.66
C PRO A 92 -4.43 -6.33 -8.40
N ALA A 93 -3.74 -6.68 -7.32
CA ALA A 93 -2.50 -6.02 -6.90
C ALA A 93 -1.30 -6.97 -6.95
N ALA A 94 -0.20 -6.51 -7.56
CA ALA A 94 1.05 -7.27 -7.59
C ALA A 94 1.66 -7.45 -6.19
N ALA A 95 1.45 -6.46 -5.32
CA ALA A 95 1.77 -6.55 -3.90
C ALA A 95 0.77 -5.72 -3.08
N ILE A 96 0.53 -6.17 -1.84
CA ILE A 96 -0.26 -5.47 -0.84
C ILE A 96 0.66 -5.01 0.28
N VAL A 97 0.48 -3.77 0.74
CA VAL A 97 1.01 -3.28 2.02
C VAL A 97 -0.19 -3.07 2.94
N ASN A 98 -0.35 -3.97 3.91
CA ASN A 98 -1.47 -3.95 4.84
C ASN A 98 -1.10 -3.15 6.10
N LEU A 99 -1.77 -2.03 6.31
CA LEU A 99 -1.65 -1.21 7.54
C LEU A 99 -2.90 -1.34 8.41
N SER A 100 -3.90 -2.12 8.00
CA SER A 100 -5.13 -2.32 8.75
C SER A 100 -5.11 -3.55 9.65
N GLU A 101 -6.04 -3.60 10.60
CA GLU A 101 -6.25 -4.77 11.46
C GLU A 101 -6.89 -5.95 10.71
N GLU A 102 -7.46 -5.68 9.54
CA GLU A 102 -8.13 -6.67 8.69
C GLU A 102 -7.28 -7.01 7.46
N ILE A 103 -7.43 -8.24 6.95
CA ILE A 103 -6.77 -8.68 5.72
C ILE A 103 -7.66 -8.28 4.53
N PRO A 104 -7.18 -7.43 3.60
CA PRO A 104 -7.99 -6.98 2.47
C PRO A 104 -8.28 -8.14 1.52
N ILE A 105 -9.54 -8.31 1.08
CA ILE A 105 -10.02 -9.40 0.19
C ILE A 105 -9.17 -9.54 -1.09
N SER A 106 -8.54 -8.45 -1.56
CA SER A 106 -7.61 -8.45 -2.70
C SER A 106 -6.39 -9.37 -2.51
N TYR A 107 -6.15 -9.91 -1.30
CA TYR A 107 -5.08 -10.87 -1.01
C TYR A 107 -5.13 -12.13 -1.88
N LEU A 108 -6.31 -12.56 -2.32
CA LEU A 108 -6.50 -13.81 -3.08
C LEU A 108 -5.81 -13.79 -4.45
N GLU A 109 -5.62 -12.61 -5.03
CA GLU A 109 -4.99 -12.43 -6.35
C GLU A 109 -3.59 -11.84 -6.26
N SER A 110 -3.11 -11.53 -5.04
CA SER A 110 -1.79 -10.98 -4.83
C SER A 110 -0.74 -12.06 -4.60
N LYS A 111 0.45 -11.84 -5.15
CA LYS A 111 1.59 -12.74 -4.93
C LYS A 111 2.33 -12.44 -3.63
N LYS A 112 2.17 -11.23 -3.08
CA LYS A 112 2.99 -10.74 -1.97
C LYS A 112 2.22 -9.79 -1.06
N ILE A 113 2.36 -10.00 0.24
CA ILE A 113 1.75 -9.16 1.28
C ILE A 113 2.85 -8.70 2.23
N HIS A 114 2.87 -7.41 2.52
CA HIS A 114 3.69 -6.80 3.57
C HIS A 114 2.77 -6.36 4.70
N GLU A 115 3.00 -6.86 5.91
CA GLU A 115 2.18 -6.59 7.11
C GLU A 115 3.03 -6.03 8.24
#